data_AF-A0A1S3KHS1-F1
#
_entry.id   AF-A0A1S3KHS1-F1
#
_cell.length_a   1.000
_cell.length_b   1.000
_cell.length_c   1.000
_cell.angle_alpha   90.00
_cell.angle_beta   90.00
_cell.angle_gamma   90.00
#
_symmetry.space_group_name_H-M   'P 1'
#
loop_
_entity.id
_entity.type
_entity.pdbx_description
1 polymer ?
#
loop_
_entity_poly.entity_id
_entity_poly.type
_entity_poly.pdbx_seq_one_letter_code
_entity_poly.pdbx_strand_id
1 'polypeptide(L)'
;MAQETPKESAGGVAYEVILKPATADNVPTRPASPPKEITHDHIVKKLKQAEERRQSLEAQKLEKLAQDRARAQEVVAKAQEEEEAFAKAAKEKLEQDLLAKEQNREAQIKSLQTKLKEHEKKVQEVRTASETAARELQERIAQKLEEAEEKRQSQLTELLERLKEHEKHIDEVRQTSSSFSKCTQEKMIQKMETTLKNREDQLNQMIERLREHERHAEEVRNKKKPISPTEGDKENMQINVQ
;
A
#
# COMPACT_ATOMS: atom_id res chain seq x y z
N MET A 1 160.96 10.64 -20.10
CA MET A 1 160.09 10.19 -18.99
C MET A 1 159.88 11.40 -18.10
N ALA A 2 158.68 11.98 -18.12
CA ALA A 2 158.27 12.98 -17.13
C ALA A 2 157.63 12.22 -15.97
N GLN A 3 158.23 12.28 -14.79
CA GLN A 3 157.68 11.70 -13.57
C GLN A 3 156.93 12.80 -12.81
N GLU A 4 155.60 12.77 -12.83
CA GLU A 4 154.78 13.51 -11.87
C GLU A 4 154.70 12.71 -10.56
N THR A 5 154.78 13.41 -9.43
CA THR A 5 154.87 12.81 -8.10
C THR A 5 153.52 12.25 -7.63
N PRO A 6 153.48 11.04 -7.05
CA PRO A 6 152.24 10.44 -6.56
C PRO A 6 151.63 11.26 -5.40
N LYS A 7 150.32 11.49 -5.45
CA LYS A 7 149.58 12.13 -4.36
C LYS A 7 149.23 11.09 -3.30
N GLU A 8 149.90 11.16 -2.17
CA GLU A 8 149.62 10.30 -1.02
C GLU A 8 148.44 10.83 -0.20
N SER A 9 147.50 9.94 0.10
CA SER A 9 146.38 10.17 1.01
C SER A 9 146.38 9.07 2.07
N ALA A 10 145.81 9.35 3.25
CA ALA A 10 145.86 8.51 4.44
C ALA A 10 145.35 7.06 4.27
N GLY A 11 144.70 6.74 3.14
CA GLY A 11 144.19 5.40 2.81
C GLY A 11 144.90 4.68 1.66
N GLY A 12 145.97 5.24 1.08
CA GLY A 12 146.72 4.61 -0.02
C GLY A 12 147.33 5.60 -1.01
N VAL A 13 148.17 5.09 -1.91
CA VAL A 13 148.87 5.89 -2.92
C VAL A 13 148.21 5.70 -4.28
N ALA A 14 147.73 6.80 -4.88
CA ALA A 14 147.23 6.81 -6.25
C ALA A 14 148.31 7.36 -7.18
N TYR A 15 148.62 6.61 -8.23
CA TYR A 15 149.56 7.01 -9.27
C TYR A 15 148.95 6.75 -10.64
N GLU A 16 149.14 7.68 -11.56
CA GLU A 16 148.68 7.58 -12.94
C GLU A 16 149.81 6.98 -13.79
N VAL A 17 149.56 5.83 -14.41
CA VAL A 17 150.56 5.16 -15.26
C VAL A 17 150.18 5.34 -16.72
N ILE A 18 150.94 6.18 -17.43
CA ILE A 18 150.76 6.42 -18.86
C ILE A 18 151.81 5.61 -19.62
N LEU A 19 151.41 4.45 -20.15
CA LEU A 19 152.31 3.56 -20.90
C LEU A 19 152.63 4.07 -22.32
N LYS A 20 151.74 4.89 -22.90
CA LYS A 20 151.95 5.60 -24.16
C LYS A 20 151.10 6.88 -24.13
N PRO A 21 151.67 8.07 -24.39
CA PRO A 21 150.89 9.31 -24.40
C PRO A 21 149.84 9.26 -25.51
N ALA A 22 148.68 9.88 -25.27
CA ALA A 22 147.63 10.01 -26.28
C ALA A 22 148.21 10.72 -27.51
N THR A 23 148.01 10.15 -28.70
CA THR A 23 148.62 10.64 -29.96
C THR A 23 147.90 11.85 -30.55
N ALA A 24 146.81 12.29 -29.94
CA ALA A 24 146.08 13.50 -30.30
C ALA A 24 145.52 14.19 -29.06
N ASP A 25 145.70 15.52 -28.95
CA ASP A 25 145.20 16.39 -27.87
C ASP A 25 143.67 16.63 -27.89
N ASN A 26 142.89 15.73 -28.51
CA ASN A 26 141.44 15.90 -28.56
C ASN A 26 140.78 15.31 -27.32
N VAL A 27 140.51 16.18 -26.35
CA VAL A 27 139.57 15.93 -25.25
C VAL A 27 138.19 15.58 -25.84
N PRO A 28 137.52 14.48 -25.43
CA PRO A 28 136.19 14.16 -25.94
C PRO A 28 135.22 15.31 -25.66
N THR A 29 134.71 15.95 -26.71
CA THR A 29 133.68 16.98 -26.60
C THR A 29 132.40 16.32 -26.11
N ARG A 30 132.03 16.61 -24.85
CA ARG A 30 130.76 16.16 -24.27
C ARG A 30 129.61 16.67 -25.15
N PRO A 31 128.65 15.83 -25.57
CA PRO A 31 127.50 16.32 -26.32
C PRO A 31 126.79 17.39 -25.50
N ALA A 32 126.43 18.49 -26.17
CA ALA A 32 125.72 19.60 -25.54
C ALA A 32 124.50 19.06 -24.80
N SER A 33 124.51 19.19 -23.48
CA SER A 33 123.37 18.78 -22.66
C SER A 33 122.18 19.67 -23.02
N PRO A 34 120.95 19.14 -23.18
CA PRO A 34 119.80 19.97 -23.50
C PRO A 34 119.65 21.12 -22.50
N PRO A 35 119.24 22.34 -22.92
CA PRO A 35 118.99 23.43 -22.00
C PRO A 35 117.89 23.00 -21.02
N LYS A 36 118.26 22.78 -19.76
CA LYS A 36 117.30 22.52 -18.68
C LYS A 36 117.17 23.79 -17.86
N GLU A 37 116.34 24.70 -18.32
CA GLU A 37 115.75 25.70 -17.44
C GLU A 37 114.48 25.09 -16.85
N ILE A 38 114.68 24.27 -15.82
CA ILE A 38 113.57 23.81 -14.99
C ILE A 38 113.21 24.99 -14.08
N THR A 39 112.41 25.91 -14.60
CA THR A 39 111.88 27.04 -13.83
C THR A 39 110.91 26.52 -12.77
N HIS A 40 110.84 27.19 -11.62
CA HIS A 40 109.95 26.82 -10.52
C HIS A 40 108.50 26.59 -10.98
N ASP A 41 107.97 27.47 -11.83
CA ASP A 41 106.62 27.38 -12.41
C ASP A 41 106.41 26.10 -13.23
N HIS A 42 107.43 25.61 -13.93
CA HIS A 42 107.35 24.38 -14.72
C HIS A 42 107.25 23.13 -13.82
N ILE A 43 107.91 23.14 -12.65
CA ILE A 43 107.79 22.08 -11.64
C ILE A 43 106.37 22.10 -11.03
N VAL A 44 105.89 23.28 -10.62
CA VAL A 44 104.56 23.45 -10.03
C VAL A 44 103.47 23.00 -11.01
N LYS A 45 103.58 23.36 -12.29
CA LYS A 45 102.63 22.94 -13.32
C LYS A 45 102.59 21.42 -13.49
N LYS A 46 103.74 20.73 -13.46
CA LYS A 46 103.80 19.26 -13.54
C LYS A 46 103.21 18.58 -12.31
N LEU A 47 103.44 19.13 -11.12
CA LEU A 47 102.83 18.63 -9.87
C LEU A 47 101.31 18.81 -9.89
N LYS A 48 100.82 19.99 -10.30
CA LYS A 48 99.39 20.26 -10.45
C LYS A 48 98.72 19.32 -11.45
N GLN A 49 99.34 19.08 -12.61
CA GLN A 49 98.82 18.11 -13.59
C GLN A 49 98.83 16.66 -13.06
N ALA A 50 99.78 16.30 -12.21
CA ALA A 50 99.80 14.97 -11.57
C ALA A 50 98.68 14.85 -10.52
N GLU A 51 98.41 15.92 -9.78
CA GLU A 51 97.31 16.00 -8.84
C GLU A 51 95.95 15.97 -9.54
N GLU A 52 95.74 16.74 -10.61
CA GLU A 52 94.52 16.70 -11.43
C GLU A 52 94.28 15.30 -12.02
N ARG A 53 95.33 14.62 -12.49
CA ARG A 53 95.23 13.21 -12.94
C ARG A 53 94.83 12.27 -11.81
N ARG A 54 95.41 12.45 -10.61
CA ARG A 54 95.04 11.66 -9.41
C ARG A 54 93.58 11.87 -9.06
N GLN A 55 93.14 13.12 -8.98
CA GLN A 55 91.76 13.51 -8.67
C GLN A 55 90.77 13.01 -9.74
N SER A 56 91.11 13.11 -11.02
CA SER A 56 90.29 12.59 -12.12
C SER A 56 90.10 11.07 -12.03
N LEU A 57 91.17 10.31 -11.76
CA LEU A 57 91.07 8.86 -11.59
C LEU A 57 90.27 8.46 -10.34
N GLU A 58 90.40 9.23 -9.25
CA GLU A 58 89.62 9.03 -8.03
C GLU A 58 88.14 9.34 -8.26
N ALA A 59 87.81 10.45 -8.92
CA ALA A 59 86.45 10.82 -9.30
C ALA A 59 85.80 9.76 -10.19
N GLN A 60 86.52 9.25 -11.20
CA GLN A 60 86.01 8.20 -12.08
C GLN A 60 85.74 6.88 -11.33
N LYS A 61 86.57 6.55 -10.34
CA LYS A 61 86.33 5.39 -9.47
C LYS A 61 85.09 5.58 -8.59
N LEU A 62 84.95 6.76 -7.98
CA LEU A 62 83.78 7.10 -7.17
C LEU A 62 82.49 7.11 -8.00
N GLU A 63 82.54 7.61 -9.23
CA GLU A 63 81.40 7.61 -10.15
C GLU A 63 80.96 6.18 -10.49
N LYS A 64 81.90 5.27 -10.81
CA LYS A 64 81.58 3.85 -11.04
C LYS A 64 80.96 3.19 -9.80
N LEU A 65 81.54 3.43 -8.61
CA LEU A 65 80.99 2.90 -7.36
C LEU A 65 79.59 3.46 -7.07
N ALA A 66 79.34 4.73 -7.38
CA ALA A 66 78.02 5.34 -7.25
C ALA A 66 77.02 4.73 -8.25
N GLN A 67 77.43 4.49 -9.49
CA GLN A 67 76.62 3.84 -10.51
C GLN A 67 76.25 2.40 -10.12
N ASP A 68 77.21 1.61 -9.64
CA ASP A 68 76.96 0.24 -9.16
C ASP A 68 76.02 0.22 -7.96
N ARG A 69 76.18 1.18 -7.03
CA ARG A 69 75.28 1.34 -5.88
C ARG A 69 73.86 1.73 -6.31
N ALA A 70 73.72 2.65 -7.27
CA ALA A 70 72.42 3.06 -7.79
C ALA A 70 71.71 1.88 -8.49
N ARG A 71 72.44 1.09 -9.30
CA ARG A 71 71.88 -0.12 -9.93
C ARG A 71 71.47 -1.15 -8.88
N ALA A 72 72.27 -1.37 -7.83
CA ALA A 72 71.90 -2.28 -6.75
C ALA A 72 70.61 -1.83 -6.04
N GLN A 73 70.46 -0.52 -5.79
CA GLN A 73 69.23 0.04 -5.22
C GLN A 73 68.03 -0.11 -6.15
N GLU A 74 68.19 0.12 -7.45
CA GLU A 74 67.12 -0.05 -8.43
C GLU A 74 66.64 -1.51 -8.52
N VAL A 75 67.56 -2.47 -8.49
CA VAL A 75 67.21 -3.90 -8.49
C VAL A 75 66.44 -4.28 -7.21
N VAL A 76 66.86 -3.78 -6.05
CA VAL A 76 66.15 -4.01 -4.79
C VAL A 76 64.76 -3.37 -4.81
N ALA A 77 64.64 -2.14 -5.29
CA ALA A 77 63.35 -1.44 -5.41
C ALA A 77 62.40 -2.18 -6.37
N LYS A 78 62.89 -2.63 -7.53
CA LYS A 78 62.10 -3.43 -8.47
C LYS A 78 61.64 -4.76 -7.89
N ALA A 79 62.51 -5.46 -7.15
CA ALA A 79 62.12 -6.69 -6.47
C ALA A 79 61.02 -6.44 -5.43
N GLN A 80 61.09 -5.33 -4.69
CA GLN A 80 60.05 -4.93 -3.74
C GLN A 80 58.74 -4.57 -4.46
N GLU A 81 58.80 -3.81 -5.55
CA GLU A 81 57.61 -3.45 -6.35
C GLU A 81 56.91 -4.69 -6.92
N GLU A 82 57.65 -5.68 -7.42
CA GLU A 82 57.09 -6.94 -7.91
C GLU A 82 56.46 -7.77 -6.78
N GLU A 83 57.09 -7.82 -5.60
CA GLU A 83 56.55 -8.49 -4.41
C GLU A 83 55.24 -7.83 -3.95
N GLU A 84 55.21 -6.50 -3.87
CA GLU A 84 54.02 -5.73 -3.51
C GLU A 84 52.90 -5.88 -4.55
N ALA A 85 53.23 -5.85 -5.84
CA ALA A 85 52.26 -6.06 -6.92
C ALA A 85 51.67 -7.46 -6.88
N PHE A 86 52.50 -8.49 -6.63
CA PHE A 86 52.04 -9.86 -6.45
C PHE A 86 51.13 -10.00 -5.22
N ALA A 87 51.54 -9.43 -4.08
CA ALA A 87 50.74 -9.45 -2.85
C ALA A 87 49.39 -8.75 -3.04
N LYS A 88 49.36 -7.64 -3.76
CA LYS A 88 48.12 -6.91 -4.08
C LYS A 88 47.22 -7.71 -5.01
N ALA A 89 47.75 -8.27 -6.11
CA ALA A 89 46.98 -9.08 -7.04
C ALA A 89 46.41 -10.35 -6.39
N ALA A 90 47.18 -10.98 -5.49
CA ALA A 90 46.73 -12.14 -4.73
C ALA A 90 45.57 -11.79 -3.79
N LYS A 91 45.64 -10.63 -3.10
CA LYS A 91 44.55 -10.14 -2.24
C LYS A 91 43.30 -9.82 -3.05
N GLU A 92 43.42 -9.05 -4.12
CA GLU A 92 42.29 -8.69 -4.98
C GLU A 92 41.61 -9.93 -5.58
N LYS A 93 42.40 -10.92 -6.01
CA LYS A 93 41.86 -12.19 -6.51
C LYS A 93 41.08 -12.95 -5.43
N LEU A 94 41.62 -13.03 -4.22
CA LEU A 94 40.93 -13.67 -3.09
C LEU A 94 39.63 -12.95 -2.75
N GLU A 95 39.63 -11.62 -2.71
CA GLU A 95 38.44 -10.80 -2.46
C GLU A 95 37.38 -11.02 -3.55
N GLN A 96 37.78 -11.05 -4.82
CA GLN A 96 36.86 -11.34 -5.93
C GLN A 96 36.25 -12.75 -5.82
N ASP A 97 37.05 -13.77 -5.50
CA ASP A 97 36.56 -15.13 -5.32
C ASP A 97 35.58 -15.26 -4.15
N LEU A 98 35.84 -14.54 -3.05
CA LEU A 98 34.96 -14.50 -1.88
C LEU A 98 33.64 -13.79 -2.22
N LEU A 99 33.71 -12.63 -2.88
CA LEU A 99 32.52 -11.89 -3.33
C LEU A 99 31.69 -12.70 -4.32
N ALA A 100 32.32 -13.38 -5.27
CA ALA A 100 31.61 -14.23 -6.22
C ALA A 100 30.90 -15.39 -5.52
N LYS A 101 31.54 -16.03 -4.53
CA LYS A 101 30.91 -17.07 -3.70
C LYS A 101 29.73 -16.53 -2.89
N GLU A 102 29.88 -15.36 -2.30
CA GLU A 102 28.81 -14.70 -1.54
C GLU A 102 27.62 -14.37 -2.44
N GLN A 103 27.85 -13.74 -3.59
CA GLN A 103 26.82 -13.42 -4.57
C GLN A 103 26.11 -14.68 -5.09
N ASN A 104 26.84 -15.75 -5.39
CA ASN A 104 26.26 -17.02 -5.82
C ASN A 104 25.38 -17.63 -4.73
N ARG A 105 25.86 -17.62 -3.48
CA ARG A 105 25.09 -18.09 -2.32
C ARG A 105 23.82 -17.26 -2.12
N GLU A 106 23.91 -15.94 -2.21
CA GLU A 106 22.77 -15.05 -2.11
C GLU A 106 21.76 -15.27 -3.25
N ALA A 107 22.23 -15.43 -4.48
CA ALA A 107 21.36 -15.67 -5.64
C ALA A 107 20.57 -16.98 -5.48
N GLN A 108 21.22 -18.04 -4.98
CA GLN A 108 20.54 -19.30 -4.66
C GLN A 108 19.49 -19.13 -3.56
N ILE A 109 19.83 -18.43 -2.47
CA ILE A 109 18.88 -18.15 -1.38
C ILE A 109 17.69 -17.32 -1.88
N LYS A 110 17.94 -16.25 -2.64
CA LYS A 110 16.91 -15.40 -3.25
C LYS A 110 16.02 -16.20 -4.21
N SER A 111 16.58 -17.11 -5.00
CA SER A 111 15.81 -18.02 -5.86
C SER A 111 14.92 -18.98 -5.08
N LEU A 112 15.41 -19.54 -3.96
CA LEU A 112 14.59 -20.40 -3.10
C LEU A 112 13.49 -19.60 -2.41
N GLN A 113 13.80 -18.42 -1.88
CA GLN A 113 12.83 -17.54 -1.23
C GLN A 113 11.71 -17.11 -2.18
N THR A 114 12.04 -16.77 -3.43
CA THR A 114 11.03 -16.40 -4.45
C THR A 114 10.11 -17.58 -4.78
N LYS A 115 10.66 -18.77 -5.00
CA LYS A 115 9.86 -20.00 -5.20
C LYS A 115 8.94 -20.32 -4.03
N LEU A 116 9.42 -20.15 -2.79
CA LEU A 116 8.62 -20.36 -1.59
C LEU A 116 7.49 -19.34 -1.47
N LYS A 117 7.77 -18.05 -1.73
CA LYS A 117 6.75 -16.98 -1.74
C LYS A 117 5.69 -17.22 -2.81
N GLU A 118 6.07 -17.65 -4.01
CA GLU A 118 5.13 -18.01 -5.07
C GLU A 118 4.25 -19.19 -4.67
N HIS A 119 4.83 -20.21 -4.05
CA HIS A 119 4.07 -21.36 -3.54
C HIS A 119 3.08 -20.93 -2.45
N GLU A 120 3.53 -20.12 -1.49
CA GLU A 120 2.65 -19.57 -0.44
C GLU A 120 1.49 -18.78 -1.04
N LYS A 121 1.76 -17.92 -2.02
CA LYS A 121 0.73 -17.16 -2.74
C LYS A 121 -0.28 -18.08 -3.42
N LYS A 122 0.18 -19.12 -4.13
CA LYS A 122 -0.72 -20.10 -4.76
C LYS A 122 -1.59 -20.84 -3.74
N VAL A 123 -1.02 -21.22 -2.60
CA VAL A 123 -1.78 -21.87 -1.52
C VAL A 123 -2.84 -20.91 -0.95
N GLN A 124 -2.51 -19.63 -0.76
CA GLN A 124 -3.48 -18.63 -0.33
C GLN A 124 -4.59 -18.43 -1.36
N GLU A 125 -4.27 -18.32 -2.64
CA GLU A 125 -5.25 -18.23 -3.73
C GLU A 125 -6.22 -19.42 -3.76
N VAL A 126 -5.71 -20.65 -3.57
CA VAL A 126 -6.55 -21.85 -3.50
C VAL A 126 -7.47 -21.83 -2.27
N ARG A 127 -6.96 -21.38 -1.12
CA ARG A 127 -7.78 -21.24 0.11
C ARG A 127 -8.90 -20.23 -0.07
N THR A 128 -8.59 -19.03 -0.57
CA THR A 128 -9.60 -17.99 -0.78
C THR A 128 -10.61 -18.38 -1.86
N ALA A 129 -10.18 -19.04 -2.94
CA ALA A 129 -11.08 -19.60 -3.95
C ALA A 129 -12.02 -20.67 -3.36
N SER A 130 -11.52 -21.53 -2.48
CA SER A 130 -12.34 -22.53 -1.80
C SER A 130 -13.33 -21.90 -0.83
N GLU A 131 -12.90 -20.88 -0.06
CA GLU A 131 -13.76 -20.17 0.89
C GLU A 131 -14.86 -19.39 0.19
N THR A 132 -14.53 -18.71 -0.91
CA THR A 132 -15.51 -17.99 -1.75
C THR A 132 -16.52 -18.94 -2.36
N ALA A 133 -16.07 -20.06 -2.96
CA ALA A 133 -16.98 -21.07 -3.50
C ALA A 133 -17.91 -21.67 -2.41
N ALA A 134 -17.40 -21.91 -1.20
CA ALA A 134 -18.22 -22.39 -0.09
C ALA A 134 -19.26 -21.35 0.34
N ARG A 135 -18.87 -20.07 0.40
CA ARG A 135 -19.78 -18.96 0.74
C ARG A 135 -20.86 -18.76 -0.32
N GLU A 136 -20.50 -18.75 -1.60
CA GLU A 136 -21.45 -18.66 -2.71
C GLU A 136 -22.45 -19.82 -2.69
N LEU A 137 -21.98 -21.04 -2.38
CA LEU A 137 -22.87 -22.19 -2.23
C LEU A 137 -23.84 -22.01 -1.05
N GLN A 138 -23.37 -21.52 0.10
CA GLN A 138 -24.21 -21.23 1.26
C GLN A 138 -25.26 -20.16 0.94
N GLU A 139 -24.87 -19.06 0.29
CA GLU A 139 -25.78 -17.99 -0.13
C GLU A 139 -26.83 -18.51 -1.12
N ARG A 140 -26.43 -19.36 -2.08
CA ARG A 140 -27.36 -19.98 -3.04
C ARG A 140 -28.35 -20.93 -2.38
N ILE A 141 -27.92 -21.68 -1.36
CA ILE A 141 -28.81 -22.54 -0.57
C ILE A 141 -29.79 -21.68 0.23
N ALA A 142 -29.31 -20.62 0.89
CA ALA A 142 -30.15 -19.71 1.66
C ALA A 142 -31.22 -19.05 0.78
N GLN A 143 -30.85 -18.50 -0.38
CA GLN A 143 -31.78 -17.92 -1.35
C GLN A 143 -32.85 -18.92 -1.80
N LYS A 144 -32.47 -20.18 -2.09
CA LYS A 144 -33.44 -21.21 -2.47
C LYS A 144 -34.43 -21.54 -1.36
N LEU A 145 -33.98 -21.54 -0.10
CA LEU A 145 -34.86 -21.79 1.04
C LEU A 145 -35.81 -20.62 1.26
N GLU A 146 -35.31 -19.38 1.13
CA GLU A 146 -36.11 -18.16 1.23
C GLU A 146 -37.19 -18.10 0.14
N GLU A 147 -36.83 -18.32 -1.14
CA GLU A 147 -37.79 -18.37 -2.25
C GLU A 147 -38.85 -19.47 -2.06
N ALA A 148 -38.46 -20.63 -1.54
CA ALA A 148 -39.39 -21.72 -1.26
C ALA A 148 -40.36 -21.35 -0.11
N GLU A 149 -39.85 -20.66 0.91
CA GLU A 149 -40.66 -20.16 2.01
C GLU A 149 -41.63 -19.06 1.56
N GLU A 150 -41.17 -18.09 0.78
CA GLU A 150 -42.02 -17.04 0.20
C GLU A 150 -43.15 -17.64 -0.65
N LYS A 151 -42.84 -18.62 -1.51
CA LYS A 151 -43.87 -19.33 -2.30
C LYS A 151 -44.88 -20.04 -1.41
N ARG A 152 -44.43 -20.72 -0.35
CA ARG A 152 -45.32 -21.37 0.61
C ARG A 152 -46.20 -20.36 1.34
N GLN A 153 -45.63 -19.25 1.81
CA GLN A 153 -46.35 -18.19 2.52
C GLN A 153 -47.37 -17.50 1.61
N SER A 154 -47.02 -17.25 0.35
CA SER A 154 -47.91 -16.69 -0.66
C SER A 154 -49.10 -17.63 -0.92
N GLN A 155 -48.85 -18.92 -1.13
CA GLN A 155 -49.91 -19.92 -1.33
C GLN A 155 -50.85 -20.04 -0.13
N LEU A 156 -50.30 -20.02 1.09
CA LEU A 156 -51.12 -20.05 2.31
C LEU A 156 -51.96 -18.79 2.45
N THR A 157 -51.38 -17.62 2.17
CA THR A 157 -52.10 -16.34 2.21
C THR A 157 -53.26 -16.33 1.21
N GLU A 158 -53.02 -16.78 -0.03
CA GLU A 158 -54.05 -16.84 -1.07
C GLU A 158 -55.19 -17.82 -0.70
N LEU A 159 -54.87 -18.95 -0.07
CA LEU A 159 -55.89 -19.88 0.43
C LEU A 159 -56.73 -19.26 1.55
N LEU A 160 -56.07 -18.57 2.49
CA LEU A 160 -56.76 -17.87 3.59
C LEU A 160 -57.66 -16.75 3.09
N GLU A 161 -57.25 -16.00 2.07
CA GLU A 161 -58.08 -14.96 1.45
C GLU A 161 -59.32 -15.56 0.80
N ARG A 162 -59.20 -16.63 0.01
CA ARG A 162 -60.36 -17.35 -0.57
C ARG A 162 -61.34 -17.83 0.49
N LEU A 163 -60.84 -18.35 1.62
CA LEU A 163 -61.69 -18.80 2.73
C LEU A 163 -62.42 -17.62 3.38
N LYS A 164 -61.75 -16.48 3.58
CA LYS A 164 -62.38 -15.25 4.11
C LYS A 164 -63.44 -14.71 3.16
N GLU A 165 -63.20 -14.72 1.85
CA GLU A 165 -64.19 -14.31 0.85
C GLU A 165 -65.42 -15.21 0.89
N HIS A 166 -65.22 -16.53 1.01
CA HIS A 166 -66.32 -17.48 1.12
C HIS A 166 -67.14 -17.28 2.41
N GLU A 167 -66.48 -17.04 3.54
CA GLU A 167 -67.14 -16.71 4.81
C GLU A 167 -67.98 -15.43 4.68
N LYS A 168 -67.41 -14.38 4.08
CA LYS A 168 -68.13 -13.14 3.81
C LYS A 168 -69.37 -13.36 2.94
N HIS A 169 -69.25 -14.18 1.90
CA HIS A 169 -70.38 -14.50 1.03
C HIS A 169 -71.49 -15.27 1.78
N ILE A 170 -71.12 -16.22 2.66
CA ILE A 170 -72.09 -16.91 3.51
C ILE A 170 -72.86 -15.91 4.38
N ASP A 171 -72.17 -14.94 4.98
CA ASP A 171 -72.80 -13.93 5.82
C ASP A 171 -73.73 -13.01 5.03
N GLU A 172 -73.33 -12.61 3.81
CA GLU A 172 -74.20 -11.88 2.88
C GLU A 172 -75.47 -12.68 2.54
N VAL A 173 -75.34 -13.98 2.26
CA VAL A 173 -76.50 -14.87 2.01
C VAL A 173 -77.38 -15.01 3.24
N ARG A 174 -76.80 -15.12 4.44
CA ARG A 174 -77.56 -15.18 5.70
C ARG A 174 -78.32 -13.86 5.96
N GLN A 175 -77.67 -12.73 5.72
CA GLN A 175 -78.27 -11.41 5.90
C GLN A 175 -79.40 -11.15 4.91
N THR A 176 -79.20 -11.49 3.63
CA THR A 176 -80.22 -11.38 2.59
C THR A 176 -81.43 -12.28 2.89
N SER A 177 -81.22 -13.52 3.33
CA SER A 177 -82.31 -14.42 3.77
C SER A 177 -83.08 -13.86 4.98
N SER A 178 -82.35 -13.37 6.00
CA SER A 178 -82.95 -12.78 7.21
C SER A 178 -83.79 -11.53 6.89
N SER A 179 -83.24 -10.62 6.06
CA SER A 179 -83.97 -9.41 5.64
C SER A 179 -85.19 -9.72 4.77
N PHE A 180 -85.10 -10.72 3.89
CA PHE A 180 -86.25 -11.18 3.09
C PHE A 180 -87.38 -11.74 3.98
N SER A 181 -87.04 -12.54 4.99
CA SER A 181 -88.00 -13.07 5.96
C SER A 181 -88.69 -11.95 6.74
N LYS A 182 -87.91 -10.99 7.28
CA LYS A 182 -88.45 -9.81 7.97
C LYS A 182 -89.39 -8.99 7.09
N CYS A 183 -88.97 -8.67 5.86
CA CYS A 183 -89.80 -7.93 4.90
C CYS A 183 -91.12 -8.67 4.58
N THR A 184 -91.07 -10.00 4.49
CA THR A 184 -92.28 -10.82 4.25
C THR A 184 -93.23 -10.80 5.44
N GLN A 185 -92.68 -10.89 6.66
CA GLN A 185 -93.45 -10.77 7.89
C GLN A 185 -94.08 -9.37 8.03
N GLU A 186 -93.32 -8.30 7.78
CA GLU A 186 -93.80 -6.93 7.79
C GLU A 186 -94.93 -6.72 6.77
N LYS A 187 -94.78 -7.21 5.54
CA LYS A 187 -95.84 -7.15 4.51
C LYS A 187 -97.11 -7.88 4.93
N MET A 188 -96.99 -9.00 5.64
CA MET A 188 -98.14 -9.75 6.16
C MET A 188 -98.88 -8.96 7.25
N ILE A 189 -98.14 -8.42 8.22
CA ILE A 189 -98.68 -7.58 9.29
C ILE A 189 -99.38 -6.35 8.70
N GLN A 190 -98.73 -5.64 7.79
CA GLN A 190 -99.28 -4.45 7.14
C GLN A 190 -100.61 -4.75 6.40
N LYS A 191 -100.71 -5.92 5.74
CA LYS A 191 -101.98 -6.37 5.12
C LYS A 191 -103.08 -6.63 6.15
N MET A 192 -102.73 -7.20 7.31
CA MET A 192 -103.70 -7.41 8.39
C MET A 192 -104.16 -6.09 8.99
N GLU A 193 -103.23 -5.18 9.29
CA GLU A 193 -103.52 -3.85 9.84
C GLU A 193 -104.41 -3.03 8.90
N THR A 194 -104.10 -3.02 7.60
CA THR A 194 -104.94 -2.33 6.60
C THR A 194 -106.34 -2.93 6.51
N THR A 195 -106.48 -4.26 6.59
CA THR A 195 -107.78 -4.93 6.60
C THR A 195 -108.59 -4.61 7.86
N LEU A 196 -107.94 -4.61 9.03
CA LEU A 196 -108.56 -4.23 10.31
C LEU A 196 -108.99 -2.77 10.30
N LYS A 197 -108.12 -1.86 9.88
CA LYS A 197 -108.42 -0.43 9.76
C LYS A 197 -109.61 -0.17 8.84
N ASN A 198 -109.64 -0.80 7.66
CA ASN A 198 -110.77 -0.66 6.74
C ASN A 198 -112.09 -1.16 7.38
N ARG A 199 -112.05 -2.22 8.18
CA ARG A 199 -113.23 -2.74 8.89
C ARG A 199 -113.66 -1.82 10.02
N GLU A 200 -112.73 -1.26 10.78
CA GLU A 200 -113.00 -0.23 11.78
C GLU A 200 -113.64 1.01 11.15
N ASP A 201 -113.10 1.49 10.03
CA ASP A 201 -113.66 2.62 9.29
C ASP A 201 -115.09 2.34 8.83
N GLN A 202 -115.39 1.12 8.35
CA GLN A 202 -116.75 0.71 7.99
C GLN A 202 -117.70 0.68 9.21
N LEU A 203 -117.24 0.16 10.34
CA LEU A 203 -118.03 0.14 11.59
C LEU A 203 -118.26 1.57 12.11
N ASN A 204 -117.23 2.41 12.11
CA ASN A 204 -117.32 3.82 12.49
C ASN A 204 -118.28 4.59 11.59
N GLN A 205 -118.26 4.36 10.27
CA GLN A 205 -119.24 4.92 9.34
C GLN A 205 -120.66 4.46 9.67
N MET A 206 -120.86 3.20 10.04
CA MET A 206 -122.18 2.70 10.46
C MET A 206 -122.63 3.32 11.79
N ILE A 207 -121.73 3.46 12.77
CA ILE A 207 -122.00 4.11 14.05
C ILE A 207 -122.31 5.61 13.85
N GLU A 208 -121.56 6.33 13.02
CA GLU A 208 -121.84 7.74 12.74
C GLU A 208 -123.18 7.93 12.05
N ARG A 209 -123.57 7.07 11.09
CA ARG A 209 -124.93 7.11 10.52
C ARG A 209 -126.01 6.92 11.59
N LEU A 210 -125.80 6.01 12.55
CA LEU A 210 -126.73 5.83 13.67
C LEU A 210 -126.79 7.08 14.56
N ARG A 211 -125.64 7.70 14.89
CA ARG A 211 -125.57 8.96 15.63
C ARG A 211 -126.19 10.13 14.87
N GLU A 212 -126.07 10.19 13.55
CA GLU A 212 -126.74 11.17 12.70
C GLU A 212 -128.26 10.99 12.75
N HIS A 213 -128.75 9.75 12.69
CA HIS A 213 -130.16 9.45 12.89
C HIS A 213 -130.64 9.88 14.28
N GLU A 214 -129.86 9.64 15.34
CA GLU A 214 -130.16 10.11 16.70
C GLU A 214 -130.17 11.64 16.79
N ARG A 215 -129.15 12.32 16.27
CA ARG A 215 -129.07 13.79 16.20
C ARG A 215 -130.28 14.37 15.45
N HIS A 216 -130.67 13.77 14.33
CA HIS A 216 -131.85 14.21 13.58
C HIS A 216 -133.15 13.97 14.36
N ALA A 217 -133.28 12.84 15.04
CA ALA A 217 -134.44 12.57 15.91
C ALA A 217 -134.52 13.58 17.08
N GLU A 218 -133.39 13.98 17.66
CA GLU A 218 -133.30 15.03 18.67
C GLU A 218 -133.63 16.42 18.10
N GLU A 219 -133.14 16.75 16.91
CA GLU A 219 -133.51 17.99 16.21
C GLU A 219 -135.02 18.07 15.94
N VAL A 220 -135.64 16.98 15.49
CA VAL A 220 -137.09 16.89 15.30
C VAL A 220 -137.83 17.04 16.64
N ARG A 221 -137.35 16.42 17.74
CA ARG A 221 -137.88 16.66 19.10
C ARG A 221 -137.74 18.12 19.53
N ASN A 222 -136.60 18.74 19.27
CA ASN A 222 -136.35 20.15 19.60
C ASN A 222 -137.22 21.09 18.76
N LYS A 223 -137.48 20.79 17.48
CA LYS A 223 -138.44 21.52 16.63
C LYS A 223 -139.90 21.32 17.07
N LYS A 224 -140.20 20.23 17.80
CA LYS A 224 -141.51 19.94 18.38
C LYS A 224 -141.66 20.44 19.83
N LYS A 225 -140.62 21.03 20.43
CA LYS A 225 -140.78 21.89 21.61
C LYS A 225 -141.58 23.13 21.18
N PRO A 226 -142.62 23.53 21.93
CA PRO A 226 -143.43 24.69 21.55
C PRO A 226 -142.58 25.97 21.60
N ILE A 227 -142.56 26.71 20.48
CA ILE A 227 -142.39 28.18 20.53
C ILE A 227 -143.67 28.70 21.19
N SER A 228 -143.58 29.06 22.47
CA SER A 228 -144.59 29.88 23.13
C SER A 228 -144.41 31.34 22.68
N PRO A 229 -145.43 31.99 22.09
CA PRO A 229 -145.49 33.45 22.00
C PRO A 229 -145.97 34.03 23.34
N THR A 230 -145.55 35.25 23.65
CA THR A 230 -146.21 36.16 24.60
C THR A 230 -147.74 36.19 24.36
N GLU A 231 -148.62 36.34 25.35
CA GLU A 231 -148.64 37.40 26.37
C GLU A 231 -149.48 37.02 27.63
N GLY A 232 -149.03 37.49 28.80
CA GLY A 232 -149.91 38.07 29.83
C GLY A 232 -150.31 37.21 31.04
N ASP A 233 -150.19 37.85 32.22
CA ASP A 233 -150.74 37.52 33.56
C ASP A 233 -149.81 36.74 34.52
N LYS A 234 -149.06 37.35 35.46
CA LYS A 234 -149.31 38.29 36.59
C LYS A 234 -149.38 37.56 37.94
N GLU A 235 -148.85 38.25 38.97
CA GLU A 235 -148.94 37.99 40.42
C GLU A 235 -148.06 36.87 40.99
N ASN A 236 -147.53 36.93 42.21
CA ASN A 236 -147.45 37.91 43.27
C ASN A 236 -146.24 37.44 44.10
N MET A 237 -145.26 38.28 44.39
CA MET A 237 -145.23 39.04 45.64
C MET A 237 -145.43 38.15 46.89
N GLN A 238 -144.29 37.96 47.57
CA GLN A 238 -144.13 38.22 49.01
C GLN A 238 -144.53 37.17 50.07
N ILE A 239 -143.67 37.20 51.09
CA ILE A 239 -143.90 37.02 52.54
C ILE A 239 -143.48 35.65 53.13
N ASN A 240 -142.29 35.70 53.77
CA ASN A 240 -142.08 35.56 55.23
C ASN A 240 -142.33 34.13 55.78
N VAL A 241 -141.52 33.50 56.63
CA VAL A 241 -140.80 33.94 57.83
C VAL A 241 -139.83 32.80 58.20
N GLN A 242 -138.64 33.15 58.71
CA GLN A 242 -137.69 32.38 59.54
C GLN A 242 -137.02 31.12 58.96
#